data_AF-A0AAP2QBK5-F1
#
_entry.id   AF-A0AAP2QBK5-F1
#
_cell.length_a   1.000
_cell.length_b   1.000
_cell.length_c   1.000
_cell.angle_alpha   90.00
_cell.angle_beta   90.00
_cell.angle_gamma   90.00
#
_symmetry.space_group_name_H-M   'P 1'
#
loop_
_entity.id
_entity.type
_entity.pdbx_description
1 polymer ?
#
loop_
_entity_poly.entity_id
_entity_poly.type
_entity_poly.pdbx_seq_one_letter_code
_entity_poly.pdbx_strand_id
1 'polypeptide(L)'
;GLKTALYTSPQLVRYPERMEVDGRVVSDDAFARGVSAAVEAGRRVNAHRVAAGERAYTITPFDLLTAAALVVFAEAAVDVAVL
;
A
#
# COMPACT_ATOMS: atom_id res chain seq x y z
N GLY A 1 -5.30 24.54 2.03
CA GLY A 1 -5.63 23.36 2.85
C GLY A 1 -4.48 22.38 2.79
N LEU A 2 -4.51 21.32 3.59
CA LEU A 2 -3.53 20.21 3.50
C LEU A 2 -3.89 19.30 2.34
N LYS A 3 -2.88 18.73 1.68
CA LYS A 3 -3.02 17.61 0.76
C LYS A 3 -3.23 16.33 1.58
N THR A 4 -4.40 15.73 1.48
CA THR A 4 -4.80 14.60 2.34
C THR A 4 -4.79 13.29 1.57
N ALA A 5 -4.45 12.21 2.27
CA ALA A 5 -4.72 10.85 1.83
C ALA A 5 -5.67 10.13 2.78
N LEU A 6 -6.43 9.18 2.25
CA LEU A 6 -7.34 8.33 3.01
C LEU A 6 -7.12 6.87 2.62
N TYR A 7 -6.83 6.01 3.60
CA TYR A 7 -6.85 4.56 3.45
C TYR A 7 -8.06 4.00 4.19
N THR A 8 -8.92 3.24 3.52
CA THR A 8 -10.13 2.65 4.12
C THR A 8 -10.31 1.18 3.78
N SER A 9 -11.18 0.52 4.53
CA SER A 9 -11.60 -0.84 4.24
C SER A 9 -13.02 -1.14 4.74
N PRO A 10 -13.76 -2.05 4.08
CA PRO A 10 -13.43 -2.67 2.79
C PRO A 10 -13.64 -1.70 1.61
N GLN A 11 -13.23 -2.12 0.41
CA GLN A 11 -13.74 -1.56 -0.85
C GLN A 11 -15.16 -2.06 -1.12
N LEU A 12 -15.94 -1.31 -1.92
CA LEU A 12 -17.29 -1.72 -2.32
C LEU A 12 -17.30 -2.42 -3.68
N VAL A 13 -16.60 -1.86 -4.68
CA VAL A 13 -16.62 -2.41 -6.06
C VAL A 13 -15.21 -2.77 -6.53
N ARG A 14 -14.22 -1.90 -6.35
CA ARG A 14 -12.85 -2.11 -6.85
C ARG A 14 -11.80 -1.82 -5.79
N TYR A 15 -10.71 -2.59 -5.82
CA TYR A 15 -9.61 -2.45 -4.86
C TYR A 15 -9.02 -1.03 -4.72
N PRO A 16 -8.87 -0.21 -5.79
CA PRO A 16 -8.36 1.16 -5.65
C PRO A 16 -9.19 2.06 -4.74
N GLU A 17 -10.48 1.78 -4.52
CA GLU A 17 -11.35 2.56 -3.61
C GLU A 17 -10.83 2.61 -2.18
N ARG A 18 -9.95 1.69 -1.80
CA ARG A 18 -9.28 1.72 -0.50
C ARG A 18 -8.33 2.91 -0.34
N MET A 19 -7.95 3.60 -1.41
CA MET A 19 -6.92 4.64 -1.39
C MET A 19 -7.43 5.89 -2.10
N GLU A 20 -7.43 7.02 -1.41
CA GLU A 20 -7.73 8.32 -1.98
C GLU A 20 -6.60 9.32 -1.74
N VAL A 21 -6.42 10.24 -2.68
CA VAL A 21 -5.60 11.45 -2.53
C VAL A 21 -6.46 12.65 -2.92
N ASP A 22 -6.49 13.68 -2.07
CA ASP A 22 -7.36 14.85 -2.21
C ASP A 22 -8.85 14.48 -2.42
N GLY A 23 -9.31 13.45 -1.69
CA GLY A 23 -10.69 12.95 -1.73
C GLY A 23 -11.08 12.28 -3.05
N ARG A 24 -10.10 11.82 -3.84
CA ARG A 24 -10.33 11.09 -5.08
C ARG A 24 -9.60 9.76 -5.06
N VAL A 25 -10.31 8.71 -5.47
CA VAL A 25 -9.75 7.37 -5.70
C VAL A 25 -8.52 7.48 -6.60
N VAL A 26 -7.43 6.84 -6.19
CA VAL A 26 -6.17 6.84 -6.94
C VAL A 26 -6.34 6.17 -8.30
N SER A 27 -5.53 6.56 -9.29
CA SER A 27 -5.58 5.92 -10.61
C SER A 27 -5.12 4.46 -10.56
N ASP A 28 -5.59 3.64 -11.50
CA ASP A 28 -5.19 2.24 -11.63
C ASP A 28 -3.66 2.09 -11.75
N ASP A 29 -3.00 3.02 -12.47
CA ASP A 29 -1.54 3.04 -12.60
C ASP A 29 -0.83 3.31 -11.27
N ALA A 30 -1.34 4.26 -10.46
CA ALA A 30 -0.78 4.55 -9.15
C ALA A 30 -0.98 3.37 -8.20
N PHE A 31 -2.18 2.80 -8.20
CA PHE A 31 -2.51 1.60 -7.43
C PHE A 31 -1.59 0.42 -7.80
N ALA A 32 -1.44 0.13 -9.10
CA ALA A 32 -0.60 -0.95 -9.60
C ALA A 32 0.88 -0.76 -9.24
N ARG A 33 1.40 0.47 -9.29
CA ARG A 33 2.76 0.79 -8.82
C ARG A 33 2.92 0.54 -7.33
N GLY A 34 1.99 1.03 -6.51
CA GLY A 34 1.99 0.81 -5.06
C GLY A 34 1.98 -0.68 -4.69
N VAL A 35 1.11 -1.46 -5.33
CA VAL A 35 1.03 -2.91 -5.13
C VAL A 35 2.32 -3.60 -5.57
N SER A 36 2.87 -3.23 -6.72
CA SER A 36 4.14 -3.81 -7.22
C SER A 36 5.29 -3.55 -6.26
N ALA A 37 5.39 -2.33 -5.73
CA ALA A 37 6.39 -1.96 -4.73
C ALA A 37 6.21 -2.75 -3.43
N ALA A 38 4.98 -2.90 -2.94
CA ALA A 38 4.67 -3.68 -1.75
C ALA A 38 4.98 -5.18 -1.90
N VAL A 39 4.68 -5.77 -3.07
CA VAL A 39 5.02 -7.16 -3.38
C VAL A 39 6.53 -7.36 -3.32
N GLU A 40 7.28 -6.47 -3.97
CA GLU A 40 8.74 -6.58 -4.01
C GLU A 40 9.39 -6.33 -2.64
N ALA A 41 8.83 -5.43 -1.82
CA ALA A 41 9.24 -5.26 -0.44
C ALA A 41 8.99 -6.54 0.37
N GLY A 42 7.81 -7.15 0.24
CA GLY A 42 7.46 -8.41 0.91
C GLY A 42 8.38 -9.56 0.54
N ARG A 43 8.73 -9.69 -0.74
CA ARG A 43 9.72 -10.67 -1.22
C ARG A 43 11.09 -10.46 -0.57
N ARG A 44 11.59 -9.22 -0.55
CA ARG A 44 12.89 -8.88 0.06
C ARG A 44 12.92 -9.18 1.56
N VAL A 45 11.86 -8.84 2.29
CA VAL A 45 11.74 -9.16 3.72
C VAL A 45 11.81 -10.67 3.95
N ASN A 46 11.03 -11.46 3.20
CA ASN A 46 11.03 -12.91 3.36
C ASN A 46 12.34 -13.57 2.91
N ALA A 47 12.97 -13.07 1.85
CA ALA A 47 14.29 -13.54 1.42
C ALA A 47 15.34 -13.34 2.51
N HIS A 48 15.35 -12.17 3.16
CA HIS A 48 16.24 -11.89 4.28
C HIS A 48 15.99 -12.83 5.46
N ARG A 49 14.72 -13.02 5.85
CA ARG A 49 14.34 -13.94 6.95
C ARG A 49 14.81 -15.36 6.70
N VAL A 50 14.58 -15.89 5.49
CA VAL A 50 15.03 -17.23 5.12
C VAL A 50 16.55 -17.33 5.17
N ALA A 51 17.28 -16.33 4.66
CA ALA A 51 18.74 -16.30 4.73
C ALA A 51 19.28 -16.28 6.16
N ALA A 52 18.53 -15.69 7.11
CA ALA A 52 18.85 -15.67 8.54
C ALA A 52 18.39 -16.94 9.30
N GLY A 53 17.83 -17.94 8.62
CA GLY A 53 17.28 -19.14 9.26
C GLY A 53 15.95 -18.90 9.98
N GLU A 54 15.30 -17.76 9.75
CA GLU A 54 14.02 -17.41 10.32
C GLU A 54 12.85 -17.85 9.42
N ARG A 55 11.69 -18.09 10.04
CA ARG A 55 10.46 -18.39 9.31
C ARG A 55 9.99 -17.18 8.51
N ALA A 56 9.70 -17.39 7.22
CA ALA A 56 9.06 -16.39 6.36
C ALA A 56 7.67 -15.98 6.90
N TYR A 57 7.32 -14.71 6.74
CA TYR A 57 5.99 -14.21 7.05
C TYR A 57 4.98 -14.62 5.99
N THR A 58 3.76 -14.95 6.43
CA THR A 58 2.58 -14.97 5.58
C THR A 58 2.10 -13.53 5.39
N ILE A 59 2.39 -12.95 4.24
CA ILE A 59 1.91 -11.60 3.89
C ILE A 59 0.47 -11.73 3.39
N THR A 60 -0.47 -11.15 4.13
CA THR A 60 -1.89 -11.17 3.77
C THR A 60 -2.22 -10.08 2.74
N PRO A 61 -3.39 -10.16 2.07
CA PRO A 61 -3.87 -9.07 1.23
C PRO A 61 -3.97 -7.73 1.96
N PHE A 62 -4.31 -7.74 3.26
CA PHE A 62 -4.40 -6.51 4.05
C PHE A 62 -3.02 -5.90 4.32
N ASP A 63 -2.02 -6.73 4.64
CA ASP A 63 -0.63 -6.27 4.81
C ASP A 63 -0.12 -5.64 3.51
N LEU A 64 -0.35 -6.33 2.39
CA LEU A 64 0.08 -5.90 1.08
C LEU A 64 -0.56 -4.57 0.67
N LEU A 65 -1.88 -4.44 0.82
CA LEU A 65 -2.61 -3.22 0.46
C LEU A 65 -2.29 -2.04 1.38
N THR A 66 -2.02 -2.31 2.66
CA THR A 66 -1.61 -1.26 3.59
C THR A 66 -0.24 -0.72 3.22
N ALA A 67 0.73 -1.60 2.94
CA ALA A 67 2.05 -1.19 2.45
C ALA A 67 1.97 -0.45 1.11
N ALA A 68 1.11 -0.91 0.19
CA ALA A 68 0.87 -0.23 -1.09
C ALA A 68 0.31 1.19 -0.90
N ALA A 69 -0.63 1.38 0.03
CA ALA A 69 -1.20 2.70 0.32
C ALA A 69 -0.13 3.68 0.79
N LEU A 70 0.76 3.24 1.69
CA LEU A 70 1.88 4.05 2.16
C LEU A 70 2.82 4.47 1.02
N VAL A 71 3.09 3.58 0.06
CA VAL A 71 3.88 3.91 -1.15
C VAL A 71 3.17 4.98 -1.98
N VAL A 72 1.89 4.77 -2.29
CA VAL A 72 1.10 5.71 -3.11
C VAL A 72 1.02 7.09 -2.47
N PHE A 73 0.82 7.15 -1.15
CA PHE A 73 0.73 8.42 -0.42
C PHE A 73 2.07 9.13 -0.34
N ALA A 74 3.17 8.39 -0.17
CA ALA A 74 4.53 8.94 -0.20
C ALA A 74 4.89 9.48 -1.59
N GLU A 75 4.59 8.75 -2.67
CA GLU A 75 4.81 9.22 -4.04
C GLU A 75 3.97 10.45 -4.37
N ALA A 76 2.76 10.54 -3.82
CA ALA A 76 1.90 11.70 -3.94
C ALA A 76 2.36 12.89 -3.07
N ALA A 77 3.34 12.72 -2.17
CA ALA A 77 3.80 13.73 -1.23
C ALA A 77 2.64 14.40 -0.47
N VAL A 78 1.77 13.60 0.14
CA VAL A 78 0.66 14.11 0.96
C VAL A 78 1.18 14.69 2.28
N ASP A 79 0.49 15.71 2.80
CA ASP A 79 0.84 16.34 4.08
C ASP A 79 0.36 15.49 5.27
N VAL A 80 -0.76 14.78 5.10
CA VAL A 80 -1.36 13.93 6.13
C VAL A 80 -2.10 12.75 5.49
N ALA A 81 -2.00 11.59 6.13
CA ALA A 81 -2.77 10.40 5.78
C ALA A 81 -3.68 9.98 6.93
N VAL A 82 -4.94 9.70 6.63
CA VAL A 82 -5.90 9.07 7.54
C VAL A 82 -5.94 7.58 7.20
N LEU A 83 -5.73 6.72 8.20
CA LEU A 83 -5.60 5.27 8.04
C LEU A 83 -6.66 4.51 8.83
#